data_AF-A0A7S1FYN9-F1
#
_entry.id   AF-A0A7S1FYN9-F1
#
_cell.length_a   1.000
_cell.length_b   1.000
_cell.length_c   1.000
_cell.angle_alpha   90.00
_cell.angle_beta   90.00
_cell.angle_gamma   90.00
#
_symmetry.space_group_name_H-M   'P 1'
#
loop_
_entity.id
_entity.type
_entity.pdbx_description
1 polymer ?
#
loop_
_entity_poly.entity_id
_entity_poly.type
_entity_poly.pdbx_seq_one_letter_code
_entity_poly.pdbx_strand_id
1 'polypeptide(L)'
;MLKRLAEARPECISPLTLQYRMHQDICSLCNELVYNGMLKCADDNVKNTNLNLPYYPGKVLQPLSSGVNIPFHWLRHAINPYRPVVFVNTDGIKLEKSPEPCHAVSHTHTCLHDATCSSSSFQPLEREQRTKTANGRRINETEATLVATVVQAFSNCGLNSRNMAIICPYRSQLSLMGARSDLSSLSGLEMCTVDRFQGRDREVIIIPFVRSNAGGKVGSLLKDFRRINVAFSRAKKKLVLIGSFQTLYKGSDILRPILDYIEQKKWVLDLQANSHSIYEN
;
A
#
# COMPACT_ATOMS: atom_id res chain seq x y z
N MET A 1 -5.43 -11.83 30.47
CA MET A 1 -4.86 -12.80 31.42
C MET A 1 -3.39 -13.08 31.11
N LEU A 2 -3.06 -13.69 29.95
CA LEU A 2 -1.68 -14.03 29.58
C LEU A 2 -0.69 -12.84 29.62
N LYS A 3 -1.05 -11.66 29.06
CA LYS A 3 -0.20 -10.45 29.11
C LYS A 3 0.18 -10.03 30.55
N ARG A 4 -0.78 -10.08 31.49
CA ARG A 4 -0.54 -9.67 32.88
C ARG A 4 0.35 -10.69 33.61
N LEU A 5 0.17 -11.98 33.32
CA LEU A 5 1.02 -13.05 33.85
C LEU A 5 2.45 -12.96 33.26
N ALA A 6 2.57 -12.62 31.98
CA ALA A 6 3.85 -12.40 31.31
C ALA A 6 4.68 -11.30 31.96
N GLU A 7 4.02 -10.19 32.26
CA GLU A 7 4.64 -9.03 32.90
C GLU A 7 4.96 -9.31 34.37
N ALA A 8 4.11 -10.09 35.07
CA ALA A 8 4.30 -10.40 36.48
C ALA A 8 5.31 -11.53 36.74
N ARG A 9 5.46 -12.48 35.81
CA ARG A 9 6.30 -13.68 35.95
C ARG A 9 7.02 -14.04 34.63
N PRO A 10 8.05 -13.27 34.23
CA PRO A 10 8.79 -13.52 32.98
C PRO A 10 9.45 -14.90 32.92
N GLU A 11 9.83 -15.45 34.08
CA GLU A 11 10.43 -16.78 34.23
C GLU A 11 9.51 -17.91 33.78
N CYS A 12 8.19 -17.67 33.75
CA CYS A 12 7.19 -18.63 33.31
C CYS A 12 6.93 -18.58 31.79
N ILE A 13 7.67 -17.75 31.05
CA ILE A 13 7.50 -17.59 29.59
C ILE A 13 8.69 -18.15 28.84
N SER A 14 8.40 -19.10 27.96
CA SER A 14 9.34 -19.59 26.95
C SER A 14 8.94 -19.04 25.58
N PRO A 15 9.60 -18.01 25.04
CA PRO A 15 9.29 -17.49 23.71
C PRO A 15 9.72 -18.48 22.64
N LEU A 16 8.85 -18.74 21.67
CA LEU A 16 9.22 -19.46 20.46
C LEU A 16 9.87 -18.48 19.48
N THR A 17 11.17 -18.65 19.27
CA THR A 17 12.00 -17.73 18.48
C THR A 17 12.24 -18.22 17.04
N LEU A 18 12.01 -19.50 16.74
CA LEU A 18 12.16 -20.05 15.39
C LEU A 18 10.84 -19.94 14.60
N GLN A 19 10.95 -19.53 13.33
CA GLN A 19 9.82 -19.41 12.41
C GLN A 19 10.10 -20.10 11.06
N TYR A 20 9.06 -20.70 10.48
CA TYR A 20 9.13 -21.57 9.29
C TYR A 20 8.34 -21.03 8.09
N ARG A 21 7.94 -19.75 8.10
CA ARG A 21 6.93 -19.20 7.18
C ARG A 21 7.46 -18.07 6.32
N MET A 22 8.01 -17.04 6.97
CA MET A 22 8.31 -15.75 6.37
C MET A 22 9.72 -15.74 5.81
N HIS A 23 9.86 -15.20 4.61
CA HIS A 23 11.15 -14.77 4.09
C HIS A 23 11.86 -13.87 5.11
N GLN A 24 13.21 -13.91 5.14
CA GLN A 24 14.00 -13.20 6.15
C GLN A 24 13.71 -11.70 6.24
N ASP A 25 13.49 -11.04 5.10
CA ASP A 25 13.23 -9.61 5.04
C ASP A 25 11.90 -9.25 5.72
N ILE A 26 10.85 -10.05 5.49
CA ILE A 26 9.54 -9.91 6.13
C ILE A 26 9.67 -10.19 7.63
N CYS A 27 10.42 -11.24 7.99
CA CYS A 27 10.73 -11.57 9.39
C CYS A 27 11.46 -10.41 10.09
N SER A 28 12.43 -9.78 9.40
CA SER A 28 13.20 -8.66 9.94
C SER A 28 12.33 -7.42 10.18
N LEU A 29 11.37 -7.17 9.30
CA LEU A 29 10.39 -6.09 9.47
C LEU A 29 9.48 -6.33 10.69
N CYS A 30 9.10 -7.58 10.94
CA CYS A 30 8.30 -7.94 12.12
C CYS A 30 9.15 -7.88 13.42
N ASN A 31 10.42 -8.23 13.33
CA ASN A 31 11.39 -8.09 14.43
C ASN A 31 11.54 -6.65 14.89
N GLU A 32 11.63 -5.71 13.94
CA GLU A 32 11.67 -4.28 14.23
C GLU A 32 10.42 -3.80 14.97
N LEU A 33 9.25 -4.39 14.66
CA LEU A 33 7.98 -3.94 15.22
C LEU A 33 7.64 -4.52 16.60
N VAL A 34 7.87 -5.81 16.82
CA VAL A 34 7.31 -6.53 17.99
C VAL A 34 8.30 -7.42 18.71
N TYR A 35 9.23 -8.05 17.99
CA TYR A 35 10.00 -9.18 18.53
C TYR A 35 11.41 -8.80 18.97
N ASN A 36 11.82 -7.54 18.88
CA ASN A 36 13.15 -7.05 19.31
C ASN A 36 14.30 -7.92 18.78
N GLY A 37 14.20 -8.34 17.52
CA GLY A 37 15.22 -9.20 16.87
C GLY A 37 15.23 -10.68 17.30
N MET A 38 14.32 -11.12 18.18
CA MET A 38 14.32 -12.48 18.70
C MET A 38 13.87 -13.52 17.67
N LEU A 39 13.08 -13.14 16.66
CA LEU A 39 12.54 -14.09 15.67
C LEU A 39 13.61 -14.44 14.62
N LYS A 40 13.83 -15.73 14.39
CA LYS A 40 14.85 -16.27 13.47
C LYS A 40 14.22 -17.26 12.49
N CYS A 41 14.64 -17.21 11.23
CA CYS A 41 14.26 -18.22 10.25
C CYS A 41 14.84 -19.57 10.68
N ALA A 42 14.04 -20.63 10.56
CA ALA A 42 14.44 -21.96 10.97
C ALA A 42 15.49 -22.60 10.05
N ASP A 43 15.44 -22.31 8.76
CA ASP A 43 16.36 -22.83 7.75
C ASP A 43 16.56 -21.84 6.58
N ASP A 44 17.57 -22.12 5.75
CA ASP A 44 17.92 -21.30 4.59
C ASP A 44 16.89 -21.37 3.45
N ASN A 45 16.07 -22.41 3.39
CA ASN A 45 15.00 -22.50 2.39
C ASN A 45 13.96 -21.42 2.68
N VAL A 46 13.46 -21.34 3.90
CA VAL A 46 12.51 -20.30 4.35
C VAL A 46 13.15 -18.93 4.22
N LYS A 47 14.41 -18.78 4.65
CA LYS A 47 15.15 -17.52 4.65
C LYS A 47 15.23 -16.88 3.25
N ASN A 48 15.52 -17.69 2.23
CA ASN A 48 15.81 -17.25 0.86
C ASN A 48 14.69 -17.59 -0.13
N THR A 49 13.48 -17.89 0.35
CA THR A 49 12.36 -18.26 -0.52
C THR A 49 11.93 -17.08 -1.40
N ASN A 50 12.20 -17.15 -2.71
CA ASN A 50 11.68 -16.18 -3.66
C ASN A 50 10.28 -16.55 -4.17
N LEU A 51 9.52 -15.55 -4.61
CA LEU A 51 8.23 -15.76 -5.27
C LEU A 51 8.45 -16.40 -6.65
N ASN A 52 7.71 -17.46 -6.96
CA ASN A 52 7.78 -18.08 -8.29
C ASN A 52 6.87 -17.31 -9.26
N LEU A 53 7.48 -16.58 -10.20
CA LEU A 53 6.79 -15.84 -11.26
C LEU A 53 7.37 -16.25 -12.62
N PRO A 54 6.89 -17.35 -13.23
CA PRO A 54 7.51 -17.95 -14.42
C PRO A 54 7.55 -17.01 -15.63
N TYR A 55 6.67 -16.01 -15.68
CA TYR A 55 6.61 -15.06 -16.79
C TYR A 55 7.19 -13.69 -16.46
N TYR A 56 7.84 -13.52 -15.30
CA TYR A 56 8.54 -12.29 -14.95
C TYR A 56 9.94 -12.23 -15.61
N PRO A 57 10.40 -11.08 -16.12
CA PRO A 57 9.70 -9.79 -16.23
C PRO A 57 8.90 -9.63 -17.53
N GLY A 58 8.86 -10.66 -18.40
CA GLY A 58 8.34 -10.54 -19.77
C GLY A 58 6.83 -10.29 -19.91
N LYS A 59 6.02 -10.66 -18.91
CA LYS A 59 4.55 -10.47 -18.88
C LYS A 59 4.08 -9.45 -17.84
N VAL A 60 4.98 -8.63 -17.31
CA VAL A 60 4.57 -7.46 -16.52
C VAL A 60 3.75 -6.53 -17.43
N LEU A 61 2.64 -5.99 -16.93
CA LEU A 61 1.81 -5.02 -17.67
C LEU A 61 2.69 -3.90 -18.22
N GLN A 62 2.52 -3.60 -19.51
CA GLN A 62 3.22 -2.49 -20.17
C GLN A 62 2.38 -1.21 -20.11
N PRO A 63 3.00 -0.04 -19.92
CA PRO A 63 2.29 1.24 -19.98
C PRO A 63 1.62 1.42 -21.34
N LEU A 64 0.43 2.02 -21.36
CA LEU A 64 -0.32 2.30 -22.59
C LEU A 64 0.28 3.45 -23.40
N SER A 65 1.04 4.34 -22.76
CA SER A 65 1.68 5.48 -23.42
C SER A 65 3.06 5.11 -23.98
N SER A 66 3.21 5.18 -25.31
CA SER A 66 4.41 4.80 -26.07
C SER A 66 5.72 5.54 -25.73
N GLY A 67 5.67 6.57 -24.85
CA GLY A 67 6.83 7.37 -24.43
C GLY A 67 7.45 6.99 -23.09
N VAL A 68 6.90 6.00 -22.37
CA VAL A 68 7.40 5.59 -21.06
C VAL A 68 8.54 4.59 -21.23
N ASN A 69 9.68 4.83 -20.58
CA ASN A 69 10.81 3.90 -20.56
C ASN A 69 10.44 2.61 -19.80
N ILE A 70 9.98 1.60 -20.56
CA ILE A 70 9.48 0.30 -20.09
C ILE A 70 10.49 -0.47 -19.21
N PRO A 71 11.81 -0.50 -19.51
CA PRO A 71 12.82 -1.15 -18.68
C PRO A 71 12.80 -0.78 -17.18
N PHE A 72 12.43 0.45 -16.83
CA PHE A 72 12.51 1.00 -15.47
C PHE A 72 11.14 1.33 -14.85
N HIS A 73 10.09 0.62 -15.29
CA HIS A 73 8.76 0.92 -14.82
C HIS A 73 8.51 0.50 -13.36
N TRP A 74 7.84 1.34 -12.57
CA TRP A 74 7.59 1.12 -11.15
C TRP A 74 6.97 -0.26 -10.86
N LEU A 75 6.05 -0.72 -11.71
CA LEU A 75 5.36 -2.00 -11.52
C LEU A 75 6.32 -3.20 -11.59
N ARG A 76 7.30 -3.17 -12.50
CA ARG A 76 8.33 -4.21 -12.61
C ARG A 76 9.16 -4.31 -11.32
N HIS A 77 9.40 -3.19 -10.65
CA HIS A 77 10.07 -3.15 -9.35
C HIS A 77 9.13 -3.60 -8.21
N ALA A 78 7.87 -3.19 -8.23
CA ALA A 78 6.87 -3.54 -7.23
C ALA A 78 6.68 -5.06 -7.13
N ILE A 79 6.59 -5.76 -8.27
CA ILE A 79 6.37 -7.22 -8.30
C ILE A 79 7.64 -8.05 -8.43
N ASN A 80 8.83 -7.45 -8.36
CA ASN A 80 10.11 -8.16 -8.49
C ASN A 80 10.21 -9.32 -7.45
N PRO A 81 10.38 -10.58 -7.88
CA PRO A 81 10.38 -11.74 -6.97
C PRO A 81 11.58 -11.76 -6.00
N TYR A 82 12.65 -11.04 -6.32
CA TYR A 82 13.86 -10.90 -5.49
C TYR A 82 13.80 -9.73 -4.51
N ARG A 83 12.66 -9.03 -4.43
CA ARG A 83 12.41 -7.97 -3.44
C ARG A 83 11.24 -8.36 -2.55
N PRO A 84 11.45 -9.15 -1.49
CA PRO A 84 10.38 -9.68 -0.64
C PRO A 84 9.51 -8.61 0.00
N VAL A 85 10.07 -7.44 0.30
CA VAL A 85 9.33 -6.30 0.86
C VAL A 85 9.47 -5.11 -0.09
N VAL A 86 8.34 -4.47 -0.42
CA VAL A 86 8.31 -3.21 -1.19
C VAL A 86 7.27 -2.29 -0.58
N PHE A 87 7.63 -1.02 -0.38
CA PHE A 87 6.72 0.06 -0.05
C PHE A 87 6.52 0.96 -1.27
N VAL A 88 5.34 0.91 -1.88
CA VAL A 88 4.93 1.75 -3.00
C VAL A 88 4.43 3.09 -2.45
N ASN A 89 5.27 4.11 -2.53
CA ASN A 89 4.98 5.44 -1.99
C ASN A 89 4.15 6.26 -2.97
N THR A 90 2.95 6.68 -2.53
CA THR A 90 2.00 7.45 -3.36
C THR A 90 2.18 8.96 -3.23
N ASP A 91 3.14 9.46 -2.46
CA ASP A 91 3.30 10.90 -2.22
C ASP A 91 3.57 11.71 -3.49
N GLY A 92 4.27 11.14 -4.47
CA GLY A 92 4.62 11.80 -5.74
C GLY A 92 3.52 11.83 -6.80
N ILE A 93 2.41 11.13 -6.60
CA ILE A 93 1.27 11.17 -7.55
C ILE A 93 0.63 12.57 -7.50
N LYS A 94 0.46 13.26 -8.61
CA LYS A 94 -0.35 14.49 -8.67
C LYS A 94 -1.64 14.13 -9.39
N LEU A 95 -2.80 14.55 -8.86
CA LEU A 95 -4.04 14.47 -9.63
C LEU A 95 -4.13 15.76 -10.45
N GLU A 96 -4.27 15.64 -11.76
CA GLU A 96 -4.71 16.78 -12.56
C GLU A 96 -6.10 17.18 -12.04
N LYS A 97 -6.28 18.46 -11.72
CA LYS A 97 -7.61 18.99 -11.42
C LYS A 97 -8.48 18.72 -12.65
N SER A 98 -9.67 18.16 -12.46
CA SER A 98 -10.71 18.27 -13.48
C SER A 98 -10.81 19.76 -13.86
N PRO A 99 -10.84 20.14 -15.15
CA PRO A 99 -11.10 21.52 -15.51
C PRO A 99 -12.39 21.93 -14.82
N GLU A 100 -12.34 23.03 -14.05
CA GLU A 100 -13.57 23.59 -13.51
C GLU A 100 -14.54 23.78 -14.66
N PRO A 101 -15.83 23.43 -14.51
CA PRO A 101 -16.79 23.75 -15.55
C PRO A 101 -16.66 25.25 -15.79
N CYS A 102 -16.22 25.62 -16.99
CA CYS A 102 -16.30 26.99 -17.44
C CYS A 102 -17.76 27.37 -17.27
N HIS A 103 -18.04 28.22 -16.28
CA HIS A 103 -19.32 28.88 -16.20
C HIS A 103 -19.42 29.65 -17.51
N ALA A 104 -20.14 29.09 -18.48
CA ALA A 104 -20.60 29.80 -19.65
C ALA A 104 -21.51 30.89 -19.09
N VAL A 105 -20.91 32.06 -18.84
CA VAL A 105 -21.65 33.28 -18.59
C VAL A 105 -22.40 33.55 -19.89
N SER A 106 -23.70 33.27 -19.86
CA SER A 106 -24.62 33.65 -20.91
C SER A 106 -24.41 35.12 -21.23
N HIS A 107 -24.00 35.39 -22.47
CA HIS A 107 -23.96 36.73 -23.01
C HIS A 107 -25.31 37.42 -22.79
N THR A 108 -25.32 38.57 -22.11
CA THR A 108 -25.89 39.79 -22.67
C THR A 108 -25.25 41.02 -22.00
N HIS A 109 -24.94 42.01 -22.84
CA HIS A 109 -24.54 43.39 -22.55
C HIS A 109 -23.11 43.73 -22.10
N THR A 110 -22.34 44.21 -23.09
CA THR A 110 -21.43 45.37 -23.06
C THR A 110 -21.20 46.06 -21.72
N CYS A 111 -19.93 46.14 -21.28
CA CYS A 111 -19.34 47.33 -20.67
C CYS A 111 -17.80 47.26 -20.75
N LEU A 112 -17.19 48.30 -21.33
CA LEU A 112 -15.78 48.64 -21.15
C LEU A 112 -15.56 49.08 -19.71
N HIS A 113 -14.51 48.58 -19.04
CA HIS A 113 -13.57 49.36 -18.22
C HIS A 113 -12.45 48.46 -17.67
N ASP A 114 -11.26 49.05 -17.63
CA ASP A 114 -10.02 48.57 -17.02
C ASP A 114 -10.18 48.03 -15.60
N ALA A 115 -9.48 46.94 -15.29
CA ALA A 115 -8.92 46.71 -13.96
C ALA A 115 -7.78 45.69 -14.01
N THR A 116 -6.57 46.19 -13.76
CA THR A 116 -5.37 45.47 -13.33
C THR A 116 -5.69 44.40 -12.29
N CYS A 117 -5.49 43.11 -12.62
CA CYS A 117 -5.61 42.04 -11.64
C CYS A 117 -4.23 41.71 -11.05
N SER A 118 -4.02 42.23 -9.85
CA SER A 118 -2.88 41.97 -8.98
C SER A 118 -2.91 40.55 -8.43
N SER A 119 -1.70 39.98 -8.36
CA SER A 119 -1.29 38.74 -7.69
C SER A 119 -2.24 38.18 -6.61
N SER A 120 -2.89 37.05 -6.91
CA SER A 120 -3.58 36.23 -5.92
C SER A 120 -2.73 35.00 -5.53
N SER A 121 -2.04 35.17 -4.42
CA SER A 121 -1.75 34.18 -3.36
C SER A 121 -1.90 32.69 -3.71
N PHE A 122 -0.77 32.00 -3.89
CA PHE A 122 -0.69 30.54 -3.86
C PHE A 122 -1.13 30.01 -2.48
N GLN A 123 -2.28 29.35 -2.40
CA GLN A 123 -2.67 28.52 -1.24
C GLN A 123 -2.56 27.03 -1.60
N PRO A 124 -1.73 26.24 -0.90
CA PRO A 124 -1.59 24.81 -1.17
C PRO A 124 -2.78 23.99 -0.62
N LEU A 125 -3.79 23.76 -1.48
CA LEU A 125 -5.02 23.00 -1.18
C LEU A 125 -5.02 21.54 -1.72
N GLU A 126 -3.87 20.93 -2.00
CA GLU A 126 -3.83 19.74 -2.88
C GLU A 126 -3.81 18.35 -2.20
N ARG A 127 -3.69 18.24 -0.87
CA ARG A 127 -3.50 16.91 -0.22
C ARG A 127 -4.70 16.34 0.53
N GLU A 128 -5.70 17.13 0.93
CA GLU A 128 -6.86 16.61 1.68
C GLU A 128 -7.88 15.85 0.82
N GLN A 129 -7.83 15.99 -0.51
CA GLN A 129 -8.86 15.45 -1.42
C GLN A 129 -8.70 13.96 -1.80
N ARG A 130 -7.55 13.31 -1.56
CA ARG A 130 -7.34 11.91 -1.96
C ARG A 130 -8.14 10.89 -1.16
N THR A 131 -8.51 11.23 0.07
CA THR A 131 -9.36 10.37 0.90
C THR A 131 -10.78 10.94 0.90
N LYS A 132 -11.64 10.48 -0.03
CA LYS A 132 -13.06 10.86 0.01
C LYS A 132 -13.68 10.30 1.28
N THR A 133 -14.31 11.17 2.08
CA THR A 133 -15.05 10.80 3.28
C THR A 133 -16.54 10.98 3.01
N ALA A 134 -17.13 10.15 2.15
CA ALA A 134 -18.58 10.15 1.94
C ALA A 134 -19.25 9.38 3.09
N ASN A 135 -20.09 10.03 3.88
CA ASN A 135 -20.81 9.44 5.04
C ASN A 135 -19.88 8.72 6.06
N GLY A 136 -18.69 9.26 6.32
CA GLY A 136 -17.71 8.66 7.26
C GLY A 136 -16.96 7.45 6.71
N ARG A 137 -17.22 7.02 5.47
CA ARG A 137 -16.52 5.93 4.78
C ARG A 137 -15.22 6.46 4.18
N ARG A 138 -14.10 5.81 4.49
CA ARG A 138 -12.76 6.21 4.02
C ARG A 138 -12.39 5.36 2.81
N ILE A 139 -12.22 6.00 1.65
CA ILE A 139 -11.76 5.35 0.42
C ILE A 139 -10.65 6.17 -0.23
N ASN A 140 -9.81 5.49 -1.00
CA ASN A 140 -8.77 6.09 -1.83
C ASN A 140 -8.78 5.37 -3.19
N GLU A 141 -9.32 6.04 -4.20
CA GLU A 141 -9.48 5.51 -5.56
C GLU A 141 -8.12 5.24 -6.21
N THR A 142 -7.15 6.14 -6.04
CA THR A 142 -5.79 5.97 -6.54
C THR A 142 -5.13 4.71 -5.97
N GLU A 143 -5.22 4.47 -4.66
CA GLU A 143 -4.70 3.24 -4.07
C GLU A 143 -5.47 1.99 -4.55
N ALA A 144 -6.79 2.09 -4.78
CA ALA A 144 -7.57 0.98 -5.32
C ALA A 144 -7.10 0.59 -6.74
N THR A 145 -6.85 1.58 -7.60
CA THR A 145 -6.25 1.35 -8.93
C THR A 145 -4.85 0.74 -8.81
N LEU A 146 -3.98 1.29 -7.96
CA LEU A 146 -2.63 0.74 -7.78
C LEU A 146 -2.64 -0.72 -7.29
N VAL A 147 -3.51 -1.05 -6.32
CA VAL A 147 -3.70 -2.42 -5.85
C VAL A 147 -4.15 -3.34 -6.99
N ALA A 148 -5.15 -2.92 -7.76
CA ALA A 148 -5.63 -3.70 -8.90
C ALA A 148 -4.53 -3.95 -9.94
N THR A 149 -3.77 -2.93 -10.30
CA THR A 149 -2.65 -3.03 -11.24
C THR A 149 -1.56 -3.98 -10.72
N VAL A 150 -1.21 -3.92 -9.44
CA VAL A 150 -0.25 -4.85 -8.81
C VAL A 150 -0.74 -6.29 -8.84
N VAL A 151 -2.01 -6.52 -8.48
CA VAL A 151 -2.62 -7.86 -8.51
C VAL A 151 -2.62 -8.42 -9.93
N GLN A 152 -3.05 -7.62 -10.91
CA GLN A 152 -3.07 -8.03 -12.32
C GLN A 152 -1.66 -8.35 -12.84
N ALA A 153 -0.65 -7.57 -12.44
CA ALA A 153 0.73 -7.85 -12.79
C ALA A 153 1.23 -9.20 -12.25
N PHE A 154 0.89 -9.54 -11.00
CA PHE A 154 1.21 -10.86 -10.44
C PHE A 154 0.50 -11.99 -11.19
N SER A 155 -0.79 -11.85 -11.46
CA SER A 155 -1.58 -12.82 -12.23
C SER A 155 -0.98 -13.05 -13.62
N ASN A 156 -0.66 -11.97 -14.34
CA ASN A 156 -0.05 -12.03 -15.66
C ASN A 156 1.36 -12.66 -15.63
N CYS A 157 2.07 -12.52 -14.52
CA CYS A 157 3.37 -13.16 -14.32
C CYS A 157 3.28 -14.63 -13.86
N GLY A 158 2.06 -15.20 -13.81
CA GLY A 158 1.81 -16.61 -13.56
C GLY A 158 1.47 -16.97 -12.12
N LEU A 159 1.22 -15.99 -11.24
CA LEU A 159 0.82 -16.27 -9.87
C LEU A 159 -0.69 -16.57 -9.78
N ASN A 160 -1.04 -17.70 -9.17
CA ASN A 160 -2.44 -18.02 -8.89
C ASN A 160 -3.03 -17.04 -7.86
N SER A 161 -4.21 -16.48 -8.14
CA SER A 161 -4.93 -15.56 -7.25
C SER A 161 -5.14 -16.09 -5.83
N ARG A 162 -5.29 -17.41 -5.67
CA ARG A 162 -5.39 -18.06 -4.35
C ARG A 162 -4.14 -17.92 -3.50
N ASN A 163 -2.98 -17.65 -4.09
CA ASN A 163 -1.71 -17.41 -3.40
C ASN A 163 -1.51 -15.95 -3.02
N MET A 164 -2.50 -15.09 -3.26
CA MET A 164 -2.51 -13.68 -2.92
C MET A 164 -3.64 -13.35 -1.94
N ALA A 165 -3.45 -12.32 -1.12
CA ALA A 165 -4.55 -11.67 -0.41
C ALA A 165 -4.30 -10.18 -0.22
N ILE A 166 -5.39 -9.41 -0.18
CA ILE A 166 -5.39 -8.00 0.18
C ILE A 166 -5.90 -7.86 1.61
N ILE A 167 -5.06 -7.28 2.48
CA ILE A 167 -5.43 -6.97 3.86
C ILE A 167 -5.54 -5.45 3.98
N CYS A 168 -6.75 -4.94 4.22
CA CYS A 168 -7.00 -3.51 4.33
C CYS A 168 -7.67 -3.15 5.67
N PRO A 169 -7.21 -2.08 6.36
CA PRO A 169 -7.84 -1.64 7.61
C PRO A 169 -9.27 -1.09 7.43
N TYR A 170 -9.64 -0.62 6.23
CA TYR A 170 -10.93 0.04 5.99
C TYR A 170 -11.88 -0.83 5.16
N ARG A 171 -13.02 -1.21 5.75
CA ARG A 171 -14.07 -1.98 5.05
C ARG A 171 -14.63 -1.26 3.83
N SER A 172 -14.72 0.07 3.86
CA SER A 172 -15.15 0.87 2.72
C SER A 172 -14.20 0.75 1.53
N GLN A 173 -12.89 0.66 1.77
CA GLN A 173 -11.90 0.42 0.71
C GLN A 173 -12.06 -0.99 0.13
N LEU A 174 -12.26 -1.99 0.99
CA LEU A 174 -12.55 -3.36 0.53
C LEU A 174 -13.80 -3.42 -0.33
N SER A 175 -14.85 -2.69 0.03
CA SER A 175 -16.08 -2.60 -0.76
C SER A 175 -15.83 -1.94 -2.12
N LEU A 176 -15.04 -0.87 -2.17
CA LEU A 176 -14.65 -0.21 -3.42
C LEU A 176 -13.87 -1.18 -4.33
N MET A 177 -12.85 -1.85 -3.79
CA MET A 177 -12.03 -2.80 -4.54
C MET A 177 -12.84 -4.04 -4.97
N GLY A 178 -13.75 -4.53 -4.13
CA GLY A 178 -14.62 -5.66 -4.45
C GLY A 178 -15.65 -5.38 -5.55
N ALA A 179 -15.99 -4.12 -5.79
CA ALA A 179 -16.86 -3.72 -6.88
C ALA A 179 -16.14 -3.64 -8.24
N ARG A 180 -14.79 -3.68 -8.26
CA ARG A 180 -14.03 -3.61 -9.52
C ARG A 180 -14.03 -4.97 -10.22
N SER A 181 -14.28 -4.98 -11.53
CA SER A 181 -14.29 -6.21 -12.35
C SER A 181 -12.90 -6.86 -12.46
N ASP A 182 -11.85 -6.04 -12.50
CA ASP A 182 -10.45 -6.48 -12.54
C ASP A 182 -10.02 -7.25 -11.27
N LEU A 183 -10.66 -7.05 -10.12
CA LEU A 183 -10.39 -7.80 -8.90
C LEU A 183 -11.42 -8.90 -8.66
N SER A 184 -12.70 -8.63 -8.88
CA SER A 184 -13.79 -9.59 -8.63
C SER A 184 -13.79 -10.79 -9.58
N SER A 185 -13.22 -10.65 -10.79
CA SER A 185 -13.04 -11.76 -11.73
C SER A 185 -11.98 -12.78 -11.29
N LEU A 186 -11.08 -12.41 -10.37
CA LEU A 186 -9.99 -13.26 -9.90
C LEU A 186 -10.46 -14.24 -8.81
N SER A 187 -10.99 -15.38 -9.24
CA SER A 187 -11.46 -16.43 -8.33
C SER A 187 -10.37 -16.85 -7.32
N GLY A 188 -10.70 -16.76 -6.03
CA GLY A 188 -9.83 -17.13 -4.94
C GLY A 188 -8.91 -16.04 -4.40
N LEU A 189 -8.90 -14.83 -5.00
CA LEU A 189 -8.27 -13.66 -4.38
C LEU A 189 -9.06 -13.28 -3.11
N GLU A 190 -8.39 -13.32 -1.97
CA GLU A 190 -9.03 -12.96 -0.71
C GLU A 190 -8.85 -11.48 -0.38
N MET A 191 -9.93 -10.79 -0.02
CA MET A 191 -9.92 -9.39 0.41
C MET A 191 -10.59 -9.27 1.78
N CYS A 192 -9.85 -8.82 2.78
CA CYS A 192 -10.36 -8.83 4.15
C CYS A 192 -9.72 -7.76 5.04
N THR A 193 -10.36 -7.53 6.19
CA THR A 193 -9.76 -6.75 7.27
C THR A 193 -8.79 -7.61 8.06
N VAL A 194 -7.79 -7.00 8.70
CA VAL A 194 -6.79 -7.67 9.55
C VAL A 194 -7.42 -8.69 10.50
N ASP A 195 -8.50 -8.32 11.20
CA ASP A 195 -9.17 -9.18 12.19
C ASP A 195 -9.77 -10.46 11.57
N ARG A 196 -10.16 -10.43 10.30
CA ARG A 196 -10.78 -11.58 9.60
C ARG A 196 -9.74 -12.53 9.00
N PHE A 197 -8.48 -12.13 8.92
CA PHE A 197 -7.40 -12.92 8.31
C PHE A 197 -6.59 -13.75 9.32
N GLN A 198 -7.10 -13.93 10.54
CA GLN A 198 -6.42 -14.69 11.57
C GLN A 198 -6.25 -16.17 11.17
N GLY A 199 -5.12 -16.75 11.58
CA GLY A 199 -4.79 -18.16 11.33
C GLY A 199 -4.42 -18.53 9.88
N ARG A 200 -4.47 -17.58 8.93
CA ARG A 200 -4.21 -17.84 7.50
C ARG A 200 -2.98 -17.09 7.01
N ASP A 201 -2.41 -17.51 5.90
CA ASP A 201 -1.25 -16.86 5.26
C ASP A 201 -1.34 -17.03 3.74
N ARG A 202 -0.53 -16.27 2.99
CA ARG A 202 -0.41 -16.32 1.53
C ARG A 202 1.03 -16.10 1.09
N GLU A 203 1.35 -16.51 -0.14
CA GLU A 203 2.67 -16.21 -0.72
C GLU A 203 2.87 -14.70 -0.84
N VAL A 204 1.83 -13.99 -1.27
CA VAL A 204 1.82 -12.54 -1.44
C VAL A 204 0.72 -11.91 -0.59
N ILE A 205 1.07 -10.89 0.18
CA ILE A 205 0.10 -10.00 0.85
C ILE A 205 0.28 -8.58 0.34
N ILE A 206 -0.84 -7.93 0.03
CA ILE A 206 -0.89 -6.53 -0.39
C ILE A 206 -1.67 -5.74 0.66
N ILE A 207 -1.10 -4.62 1.13
CA ILE A 207 -1.68 -3.79 2.20
C ILE A 207 -1.79 -2.35 1.72
N PRO A 208 -2.97 -1.91 1.28
CA PRO A 208 -3.26 -0.49 1.08
C PRO A 208 -3.55 0.18 2.43
N PHE A 209 -2.83 1.26 2.74
CA PHE A 209 -3.00 2.03 3.97
C PHE A 209 -4.11 3.07 3.89
N VAL A 210 -4.55 3.45 2.69
CA VAL A 210 -5.68 4.34 2.33
C VAL A 210 -5.49 5.80 2.74
N ARG A 211 -4.84 6.07 3.88
CA ARG A 211 -4.71 7.42 4.45
C ARG A 211 -3.65 8.21 3.69
N SER A 212 -4.10 9.29 3.07
CA SER A 212 -3.24 10.27 2.38
C SER A 212 -3.79 11.68 2.63
N ASN A 213 -3.11 12.48 3.45
CA ASN A 213 -3.49 13.86 3.76
C ASN A 213 -2.32 14.69 4.32
N ALA A 214 -2.32 16.01 4.08
CA ALA A 214 -1.26 16.92 4.53
C ALA A 214 -1.08 16.94 6.06
N GLY A 215 -2.19 16.81 6.80
CA GLY A 215 -2.20 16.88 8.25
C GLY A 215 -1.67 15.63 8.97
N GLY A 216 -1.19 14.61 8.26
CA GLY A 216 -0.66 13.40 8.88
C GLY A 216 -1.69 12.62 9.70
N LYS A 217 -2.98 12.69 9.37
CA LYS A 217 -4.04 12.02 10.15
C LYS A 217 -4.24 10.59 9.65
N VAL A 218 -3.82 9.59 10.41
CA VAL A 218 -3.99 8.16 10.08
C VAL A 218 -5.21 7.49 10.74
N GLY A 219 -5.75 8.07 11.81
CA GLY A 219 -6.83 7.47 12.60
C GLY A 219 -6.36 6.34 13.53
N SER A 220 -7.25 5.79 14.35
CA SER A 220 -6.89 4.83 15.40
C SER A 220 -6.53 3.43 14.89
N LEU A 221 -7.08 3.00 13.75
CA LEU A 221 -6.84 1.65 13.20
C LEU A 221 -5.36 1.41 12.85
N LEU A 222 -4.64 2.46 12.45
CA LEU A 222 -3.22 2.41 12.10
C LEU A 222 -2.29 2.74 13.28
N LYS A 223 -2.87 2.88 14.48
CA LYS A 223 -2.13 3.02 15.75
C LYS A 223 -2.09 1.71 16.54
N ASP A 224 -2.62 0.62 15.98
CA ASP A 224 -2.53 -0.69 16.62
C ASP A 224 -1.38 -1.49 15.99
N PHE A 225 -0.22 -1.46 16.66
CA PHE A 225 0.98 -2.18 16.22
C PHE A 225 0.74 -3.70 16.10
N ARG A 226 -0.15 -4.26 16.92
CA ARG A 226 -0.44 -5.71 16.90
C ARG A 226 -1.17 -6.07 15.63
N ARG A 227 -2.13 -5.23 15.20
CA ARG A 227 -2.83 -5.42 13.93
C ARG A 227 -1.89 -5.27 12.74
N ILE A 228 -0.97 -4.32 12.77
CA ILE A 228 0.04 -4.14 11.72
C ILE A 228 0.95 -5.36 11.63
N ASN A 229 1.49 -5.83 12.76
CA ASN A 229 2.32 -7.05 12.81
C ASN A 229 1.54 -8.28 12.33
N VAL A 230 0.27 -8.40 12.74
CA VAL A 230 -0.63 -9.48 12.29
C VAL A 230 -0.90 -9.39 10.80
N ALA A 231 -0.87 -8.23 10.17
CA ALA A 231 -1.04 -8.09 8.72
C ALA A 231 0.26 -8.42 7.98
N PHE A 232 1.41 -7.93 8.44
CA PHE A 232 2.72 -8.18 7.83
C PHE A 232 3.10 -9.66 7.87
N SER A 233 2.90 -10.31 9.01
CA SER A 233 3.24 -11.73 9.24
C SER A 233 2.40 -12.74 8.44
N ARG A 234 1.47 -12.27 7.61
CA ARG A 234 0.64 -13.08 6.72
C ARG A 234 1.30 -13.35 5.39
N ALA A 235 2.33 -12.57 5.05
CA ALA A 235 3.13 -12.76 3.87
C ALA A 235 4.19 -13.83 4.10
N LYS A 236 4.25 -14.83 3.22
CA LYS A 236 5.32 -15.83 3.20
C LYS A 236 6.52 -15.35 2.40
N LYS A 237 6.30 -14.89 1.17
CA LYS A 237 7.38 -14.60 0.20
C LYS A 237 7.46 -13.14 -0.22
N LYS A 238 6.31 -12.46 -0.30
CA LYS A 238 6.20 -11.10 -0.80
C LYS A 238 5.20 -10.27 0.00
N LEU A 239 5.61 -9.10 0.45
CA LEU A 239 4.80 -8.10 1.13
C LEU A 239 4.86 -6.80 0.32
N VAL A 240 3.72 -6.37 -0.21
CA VAL A 240 3.57 -5.09 -0.92
C VAL A 240 2.75 -4.14 -0.06
N LEU A 241 3.39 -3.07 0.38
CA LEU A 241 2.78 -1.99 1.14
C LEU A 241 2.47 -0.83 0.18
N ILE A 242 1.28 -0.25 0.25
CA ILE A 242 0.88 0.86 -0.65
C ILE A 242 0.28 1.97 0.20
N GLY A 243 0.81 3.20 0.07
CA GLY A 243 0.28 4.34 0.81
C GLY A 243 1.13 5.60 0.71
N SER A 244 0.65 6.67 1.36
CA SER A 244 1.38 7.94 1.49
C SER A 244 2.40 7.83 2.62
N PHE A 245 3.70 7.80 2.28
CA PHE A 245 4.77 7.69 3.26
C PHE A 245 4.72 8.86 4.25
N GLN A 246 4.60 10.09 3.76
CA GLN A 246 4.49 11.30 4.60
C GLN A 246 3.30 11.27 5.55
N THR A 247 2.13 10.79 5.11
CA THR A 247 0.95 10.74 5.97
C THR A 247 1.15 9.75 7.12
N LEU A 248 1.71 8.58 6.82
CA LEU A 248 1.96 7.53 7.81
C LEU A 248 3.06 7.94 8.79
N TYR A 249 4.15 8.52 8.29
CA TYR A 249 5.30 8.97 9.07
C TYR A 249 4.95 10.06 10.08
N LYS A 250 4.14 11.05 9.65
CA LYS A 250 3.66 12.13 10.53
C LYS A 250 2.58 11.65 11.51
N GLY A 251 1.78 10.67 11.11
CA GLY A 251 0.55 10.33 11.82
C GLY A 251 0.61 9.21 12.83
N SER A 252 1.64 8.38 12.78
CA SER A 252 1.77 7.23 13.66
C SER A 252 3.20 7.09 14.16
N ASP A 253 3.40 7.37 15.45
CA ASP A 253 4.69 7.10 16.12
C ASP A 253 5.03 5.61 16.12
N ILE A 254 4.03 4.74 15.95
CA ILE A 254 4.21 3.29 15.81
C ILE A 254 4.73 2.90 14.43
N LEU A 255 4.27 3.59 13.37
CA LEU A 255 4.74 3.30 12.02
C LEU A 255 6.09 3.94 11.74
N ARG A 256 6.46 5.03 12.44
CA ARG A 256 7.69 5.78 12.18
C ARG A 256 8.96 4.89 12.21
N PRO A 257 9.25 4.10 13.26
CA PRO A 257 10.43 3.22 13.26
C PRO A 257 10.43 2.19 12.13
N ILE A 258 9.24 1.67 11.77
CA ILE A 258 9.09 0.73 10.65
C ILE A 258 9.43 1.42 9.33
N LEU A 259 8.94 2.64 9.14
CA LEU A 259 9.17 3.42 7.92
C LEU A 259 10.65 3.81 7.79
N ASP A 260 11.29 4.19 8.91
CA ASP A 260 12.74 4.40 8.98
C ASP A 260 13.51 3.15 8.55
N TYR A 261 13.11 1.98 9.06
CA TYR A 261 13.73 0.71 8.68
C TYR A 261 13.51 0.34 7.20
N ILE A 262 12.31 0.55 6.66
CA ILE A 262 12.00 0.35 5.24
C ILE A 262 12.85 1.27 4.35
N GLU A 263 13.04 2.52 4.76
CA GLU A 263 13.88 3.49 4.05
C GLU A 263 15.36 3.10 4.12
N GLN A 264 15.87 2.71 5.30
CA GLN A 264 17.22 2.21 5.49
C GLN A 264 17.52 1.00 4.60
N LYS A 265 16.56 0.08 4.46
CA LYS A 265 16.66 -1.10 3.59
C LYS A 265 16.49 -0.80 2.09
N LYS A 266 16.19 0.45 1.72
CA LYS A 266 15.92 0.88 0.34
C LYS A 266 14.75 0.11 -0.29
N TRP A 267 13.72 -0.16 0.50
CA TRP A 267 12.50 -0.85 0.06
C TRP A 267 11.41 0.11 -0.41
N VAL A 268 11.60 1.42 -0.28
CA VAL A 268 10.70 2.45 -0.80
C VAL A 268 10.82 2.54 -2.33
N LEU A 269 9.67 2.59 -2.99
CA LEU A 269 9.50 2.84 -4.41
C LEU A 269 8.61 4.07 -4.57
N ASP A 270 9.23 5.21 -4.90
CA ASP A 270 8.52 6.46 -5.10
C ASP A 270 7.81 6.51 -6.45
N LEU A 271 6.49 6.67 -6.41
CA LEU A 271 5.70 6.83 -7.63
C LEU A 271 5.75 8.28 -8.13
N GLN A 272 5.99 8.42 -9.42
CA GLN A 272 5.91 9.71 -10.12
C GLN A 272 4.46 10.10 -10.41
N ALA A 273 4.25 11.33 -10.87
CA ALA A 273 2.95 11.79 -11.36
C ALA A 273 2.38 10.81 -12.40
N ASN A 274 1.05 10.64 -12.39
CA ASN A 274 0.33 9.77 -13.34
C ASN A 274 0.69 8.27 -13.32
N SER A 275 1.54 7.80 -12.39
CA SER A 275 1.93 6.38 -12.29
C SER A 275 0.76 5.39 -12.14
N HIS A 276 -0.40 5.87 -11.67
CA HIS A 276 -1.61 5.08 -11.48
C HIS A 276 -2.45 4.95 -12.76
N SER A 277 -2.44 5.95 -13.64
CA SER A 277 -3.32 6.03 -14.81
C SER A 277 -2.72 5.44 -16.09
N ILE A 278 -1.39 5.31 -16.17
CA ILE A 278 -0.68 4.77 -17.35
C ILE A 278 -0.98 3.30 -17.69
N TYR A 279 -1.76 2.62 -16.85
CA TYR A 279 -2.21 1.24 -17.03
C TYR A 279 -3.72 1.09 -17.15
N GLU A 280 -4.47 2.19 -17.00
CA GLU A 280 -5.91 2.19 -17.17
C GLU A 280 -6.24 2.32 -18.66
N ASN A 281 -7.02 1.37 -19.20
CA ASN A 281 -7.65 1.46 -20.51
C ASN A 281 -8.91 2.33 -20.43
#